data_AF-A0A2S5C553-F1
#
_entry.id   AF-A0A2S5C553-F1
#
_cell.length_a   1.000
_cell.length_b   1.000
_cell.length_c   1.000
_cell.angle_alpha   90.00
_cell.angle_beta   90.00
_cell.angle_gamma   90.00
#
_symmetry.space_group_name_H-M   'P 1'
#
loop_
_entity.id
_entity.type
_entity.pdbx_description
1 polymer ?
#
loop_
_entity_poly.entity_id
_entity_poly.type
_entity_poly.pdbx_seq_one_letter_code
_entity_poly.pdbx_strand_id
1 'polypeptide(L)'
;MTYYNDEERQAGALLLSQLKMFNQAAVVFENQIEPAFIKAFDQCVKQCVLANDWHGNSNIEDKDYLWISPSSWYVSEDKCKCWFENYQTDSRVEDYFLAVLTHNATEKTAFGFRLALDNSIYGGVRNLKHYVNEKTRPVLEKLAAMGFEDHGKGNFFIPLYLDGGQLSECWLEYGKFPPEHTLFDPLKEVLAKLKEAVPLFDEILVPLQKD
;
A
#
# COMPACT_ATOMS: atom_id res chain seq x y z
N MET A 1 0.08 -30.22 -19.98
CA MET A 1 0.09 -29.13 -20.97
C MET A 1 -1.26 -28.47 -20.94
N THR A 2 -1.34 -27.30 -20.32
CA THR A 2 -2.50 -26.42 -20.44
C THR A 2 -2.46 -25.80 -21.83
N TYR A 3 -3.52 -25.98 -22.60
CA TYR A 3 -3.67 -25.32 -23.89
C TYR A 3 -4.13 -23.89 -23.65
N TYR A 4 -3.46 -22.91 -24.27
CA TYR A 4 -3.88 -21.50 -24.24
C TYR A 4 -5.27 -21.35 -24.83
N ASN A 5 -6.10 -20.49 -24.24
CA ASN A 5 -7.42 -20.13 -24.78
C ASN A 5 -7.27 -19.19 -26.01
N ASP A 6 -8.37 -18.87 -26.67
CA ASP A 6 -8.34 -18.02 -27.88
C ASP A 6 -7.79 -16.61 -27.62
N GLU A 7 -8.12 -16.00 -26.47
CA GLU A 7 -7.68 -14.66 -26.09
C GLU A 7 -6.17 -14.64 -25.84
N GLU A 8 -5.65 -15.62 -25.09
CA GLU A 8 -4.22 -15.80 -24.84
C GLU A 8 -3.44 -16.01 -26.13
N ARG A 9 -3.99 -16.78 -27.08
CA ARG A 9 -3.38 -16.97 -28.41
C ARG A 9 -3.36 -15.69 -29.23
N GLN A 10 -4.43 -14.89 -29.19
CA GLN A 10 -4.51 -13.61 -29.88
C GLN A 10 -3.54 -12.58 -29.28
N ALA A 11 -3.49 -12.48 -27.95
CA ALA A 11 -2.53 -11.64 -27.25
C ALA A 11 -1.08 -12.04 -27.58
N GLY A 12 -0.78 -13.34 -27.56
CA GLY A 12 0.52 -13.88 -27.95
C GLY A 12 0.90 -13.53 -29.39
N ALA A 13 -0.04 -13.69 -30.34
CA ALA A 13 0.20 -13.31 -31.74
C ALA A 13 0.49 -11.81 -31.90
N LEU A 14 -0.24 -10.95 -31.18
CA LEU A 14 0.00 -9.50 -31.20
C LEU A 14 1.38 -9.15 -30.64
N LEU A 15 1.72 -9.67 -29.46
CA LEU A 15 3.02 -9.47 -28.82
C LEU A 15 4.18 -9.89 -29.75
N LEU A 16 4.08 -11.07 -30.37
CA LEU A 16 5.11 -11.58 -31.29
C LEU A 16 5.20 -10.74 -32.57
N SER A 17 4.07 -10.24 -33.09
CA SER A 17 4.06 -9.36 -34.27
C SER A 17 4.71 -7.99 -34.02
N GLN A 18 4.72 -7.54 -32.75
CA GLN A 18 5.28 -6.25 -32.32
C GLN A 18 6.47 -6.43 -31.37
N LEU A 19 7.16 -7.56 -31.42
CA LEU A 19 8.13 -7.99 -30.40
C LEU A 19 9.22 -6.94 -30.11
N LYS A 20 9.68 -6.23 -31.15
CA LYS A 20 10.66 -5.14 -30.98
C LYS A 20 10.11 -4.02 -30.10
N MET A 21 8.89 -3.55 -30.37
CA MET A 21 8.25 -2.49 -29.60
C MET A 21 7.95 -2.95 -28.17
N PHE A 22 7.44 -4.16 -28.02
CA PHE A 22 7.22 -4.77 -26.70
C PHE A 22 8.52 -4.79 -25.87
N ASN A 23 9.61 -5.29 -26.44
CA ASN A 23 10.91 -5.31 -25.76
C ASN A 23 11.40 -3.90 -25.40
N GLN A 24 11.25 -2.93 -26.29
CA GLN A 24 11.63 -1.54 -26.00
C GLN A 24 10.79 -0.95 -24.86
N ALA A 25 9.47 -1.19 -24.86
CA ALA A 25 8.57 -0.74 -23.81
C ALA A 25 8.91 -1.37 -22.45
N ALA A 26 9.13 -2.70 -22.41
CA ALA A 26 9.54 -3.40 -21.19
C ALA A 26 10.86 -2.84 -20.63
N VAL A 27 11.87 -2.65 -21.47
CA VAL A 27 13.16 -2.07 -21.05
C VAL A 27 12.99 -0.65 -20.51
N VAL A 28 12.20 0.20 -21.15
CA VAL A 28 11.93 1.57 -20.65
C VAL A 28 11.15 1.52 -19.33
N PHE A 29 10.17 0.63 -19.22
CA PHE A 29 9.37 0.49 -18.02
C PHE A 29 10.23 0.11 -16.80
N GLU A 30 10.96 -1.01 -16.91
CA GLU A 30 11.74 -1.59 -15.82
C GLU A 30 12.96 -0.73 -15.42
N ASN A 31 13.62 -0.08 -16.39
CA ASN A 31 14.86 0.64 -16.11
C ASN A 31 14.67 2.14 -15.90
N GLN A 32 13.51 2.70 -16.24
CA GLN A 32 13.29 4.16 -16.18
C GLN A 32 12.01 4.52 -15.44
N ILE A 33 10.85 4.01 -15.89
CA ILE A 33 9.55 4.46 -15.38
C ILE A 33 9.34 3.97 -13.94
N GLU A 34 9.43 2.66 -13.71
CA GLU A 34 9.16 2.09 -12.39
C GLU A 34 10.16 2.58 -11.32
N PRO A 35 11.49 2.60 -11.55
CA PRO A 35 12.43 3.15 -10.57
C PRO A 35 12.19 4.65 -10.28
N ALA A 36 11.89 5.45 -11.31
CA ALA A 36 11.59 6.87 -11.12
C ALA A 36 10.31 7.07 -10.31
N PHE A 37 9.31 6.23 -10.52
CA PHE A 37 8.06 6.26 -9.77
C PHE A 37 8.29 5.87 -8.31
N ILE A 38 8.94 4.73 -8.05
CA ILE A 38 9.20 4.23 -6.69
C ILE A 38 9.99 5.26 -5.89
N LYS A 39 11.01 5.87 -6.48
CA LYS A 39 11.79 6.93 -5.83
C LYS A 39 10.93 8.13 -5.41
N ALA A 40 10.01 8.55 -6.26
CA ALA A 40 9.10 9.67 -5.97
C ALA A 40 8.05 9.28 -4.91
N PHE A 41 7.54 8.06 -4.97
CA PHE A 41 6.64 7.48 -3.97
C PHE A 41 7.32 7.47 -2.58
N ASP A 42 8.54 6.93 -2.49
CA ASP A 42 9.32 6.90 -1.25
C ASP A 42 9.58 8.31 -0.70
N GLN A 43 9.80 9.29 -1.58
CA GLN A 43 9.96 10.69 -1.18
C GLN A 43 8.68 11.26 -0.56
N CYS A 44 7.50 10.99 -1.14
CA CYS A 44 6.22 11.42 -0.58
C CYS A 44 6.00 10.84 0.82
N VAL A 45 6.29 9.55 1.01
CA VAL A 45 6.17 8.89 2.31
C VAL A 45 7.16 9.50 3.32
N LYS A 46 8.42 9.69 2.94
CA LYS A 46 9.44 10.32 3.81
C LYS A 46 9.06 11.73 4.24
N GLN A 47 8.53 12.55 3.32
CA GLN A 47 8.02 13.89 3.64
C GLN A 47 6.87 13.81 4.65
N CYS A 48 5.93 12.88 4.47
CA CYS A 48 4.84 12.68 5.41
C CYS A 48 5.32 12.26 6.80
N VAL A 49 6.27 11.33 6.88
CA VAL A 49 6.85 10.86 8.15
C VAL A 49 7.48 12.03 8.91
N LEU A 50 8.30 12.84 8.22
CA LEU A 50 8.94 14.02 8.82
C LEU A 50 7.93 15.08 9.26
N ALA A 51 6.90 15.34 8.44
CA ALA A 51 5.90 16.39 8.72
C ALA A 51 4.98 16.06 9.91
N ASN A 52 4.85 14.78 10.26
CA ASN A 52 3.91 14.32 11.29
C ASN A 52 4.58 13.85 12.58
N ASP A 53 5.90 14.00 12.71
CA ASP A 53 6.69 13.42 13.81
C ASP A 53 6.43 11.92 13.95
N TRP A 54 6.54 11.20 12.83
CA TRP A 54 6.41 9.75 12.79
C TRP A 54 7.80 9.13 12.66
N HIS A 55 7.90 7.88 13.07
CA HIS A 55 9.01 7.01 12.76
C HIS A 55 8.66 6.14 11.56
N GLY A 56 9.66 5.67 10.84
CA GLY A 56 9.43 4.79 9.70
C GLY A 56 10.47 4.95 8.62
N ASN A 57 10.40 4.08 7.63
CA ASN A 57 11.17 4.22 6.41
C ASN A 57 10.40 3.62 5.24
N SER A 58 10.62 4.19 4.06
CA SER A 58 10.18 3.65 2.78
C SER A 58 11.42 3.31 1.96
N ASN A 59 11.57 2.03 1.66
CA ASN A 59 12.54 1.50 0.73
C ASN A 59 11.89 0.35 -0.06
N ILE A 60 10.90 0.72 -0.87
CA ILE A 60 10.22 -0.23 -1.76
C ILE A 60 11.20 -0.69 -2.85
N GLU A 61 12.07 0.20 -3.33
CA GLU A 61 13.04 -0.07 -4.42
C GLU A 61 13.98 -1.24 -4.09
N ASP A 62 14.59 -1.26 -2.90
CA ASP A 62 15.61 -2.27 -2.57
C ASP A 62 15.06 -3.47 -1.79
N LYS A 63 13.94 -3.31 -1.07
CA LYS A 63 13.51 -4.26 -0.03
C LYS A 63 12.02 -4.57 -0.03
N ASP A 64 11.24 -4.00 -0.95
CA ASP A 64 9.77 -4.10 -0.97
C ASP A 64 9.15 -3.78 0.40
N TYR A 65 9.73 -2.80 1.09
CA TYR A 65 9.45 -2.55 2.49
C TYR A 65 9.19 -1.08 2.77
N LEU A 66 8.02 -0.82 3.30
CA LEU A 66 7.58 0.44 3.85
C LEU A 66 6.91 0.16 5.18
N TRP A 67 7.33 0.89 6.21
CA TRP A 67 6.59 0.96 7.45
C TRP A 67 6.67 2.36 8.04
N ILE A 68 5.59 2.77 8.70
CA ILE A 68 5.48 4.05 9.38
C ILE A 68 4.68 3.89 10.68
N SER A 69 5.06 4.64 11.71
CA SER A 69 4.39 4.61 13.00
C SER A 69 4.43 5.99 13.66
N PRO A 70 3.30 6.46 14.23
CA PRO A 70 3.30 7.59 15.16
C PRO A 70 4.26 7.36 16.34
N SER A 71 4.88 8.44 16.83
CA SER A 71 5.70 8.42 18.05
C SER A 71 4.92 7.95 19.29
N SER A 72 3.60 8.20 19.35
CA SER A 72 2.72 7.73 20.44
C SER A 72 2.59 6.20 20.54
N TRP A 73 3.08 5.47 19.54
CA TRP A 73 3.05 4.02 19.49
C TRP A 73 4.38 3.38 19.92
N TYR A 74 5.39 4.18 20.22
CA TYR A 74 6.66 3.68 20.75
C TYR A 74 6.59 3.46 22.27
N VAL A 75 7.13 2.32 22.70
CA VAL A 75 7.26 1.94 24.11
C VAL A 75 8.70 2.16 24.60
N SER A 76 9.67 2.02 23.70
CA SER A 76 11.09 2.33 23.89
C SER A 76 11.73 2.61 22.53
N GLU A 77 12.99 3.05 22.51
CA GLU A 77 13.73 3.40 21.28
C GLU A 77 13.62 2.34 20.17
N ASP A 78 13.73 1.06 20.52
CA ASP A 78 13.67 -0.06 19.55
C ASP A 78 12.34 -0.84 19.58
N LYS A 79 11.32 -0.38 20.31
CA LYS A 79 10.08 -1.14 20.48
C LYS A 79 8.85 -0.32 20.17
N CYS A 80 8.18 -0.72 19.09
CA CYS A 80 6.93 -0.14 18.63
C CYS A 80 5.76 -1.10 18.89
N LYS A 81 4.64 -0.60 19.44
CA LYS A 81 3.47 -1.42 19.75
C LYS A 81 2.69 -1.81 18.49
N CYS A 82 2.61 -0.91 17.52
CA CYS A 82 1.90 -1.10 16.27
C CYS A 82 2.43 -0.13 15.21
N TRP A 83 2.28 -0.48 13.94
CA TRP A 83 2.74 0.35 12.82
C TRP A 83 1.81 0.12 11.62
N PHE A 84 1.90 0.99 10.63
CA PHE A 84 1.35 0.74 9.30
C PHE A 84 2.48 0.26 8.39
N GLU A 85 2.22 -0.75 7.56
CA GLU A 85 3.17 -1.25 6.58
C GLU A 85 2.53 -1.43 5.21
N ASN A 86 3.34 -1.42 4.15
CA ASN A 86 2.84 -1.78 2.82
C ASN A 86 2.28 -3.20 2.84
N TYR A 87 1.18 -3.39 2.13
CA TYR A 87 0.57 -4.70 1.94
C TYR A 87 -0.03 -4.79 0.55
N GLN A 88 0.14 -5.95 -0.06
CA GLN A 88 -0.57 -6.36 -1.26
C GLN A 88 -1.47 -7.54 -0.90
N THR A 89 -2.74 -7.46 -1.29
CA THR A 89 -3.68 -8.57 -1.12
C THR A 89 -3.26 -9.78 -1.96
N ASP A 90 -3.57 -10.98 -1.48
CA ASP A 90 -3.17 -12.23 -2.13
C ASP A 90 -3.55 -12.26 -3.63
N SER A 91 -2.58 -12.60 -4.46
CA SER A 91 -2.74 -12.82 -5.90
C SER A 91 -2.06 -14.14 -6.28
N ARG A 92 -2.59 -14.84 -7.28
CA ARG A 92 -1.96 -16.04 -7.85
C ARG A 92 -0.98 -15.71 -8.96
N VAL A 93 -1.01 -14.46 -9.43
CA VAL A 93 -0.20 -13.93 -10.52
C VAL A 93 0.65 -12.78 -9.98
N GLU A 94 1.89 -12.71 -10.45
CA GLU A 94 2.78 -11.59 -10.16
C GLU A 94 2.54 -10.49 -11.19
N ASP A 95 1.77 -9.48 -10.77
CA ASP A 95 1.54 -8.27 -11.54
C ASP A 95 2.61 -7.22 -11.22
N TYR A 96 2.97 -6.38 -12.19
CA TYR A 96 3.82 -5.22 -11.94
C TYR A 96 3.16 -4.26 -10.93
N PHE A 97 3.98 -3.68 -10.05
CA PHE A 97 3.51 -2.81 -8.98
C PHE A 97 2.62 -1.64 -9.47
N LEU A 98 3.05 -0.98 -10.55
CA LEU A 98 2.27 0.09 -11.17
C LEU A 98 0.94 -0.38 -11.78
N ALA A 99 0.86 -1.62 -12.24
CA ALA A 99 -0.40 -2.18 -12.73
C ALA A 99 -1.39 -2.38 -11.56
N VAL A 100 -0.91 -2.87 -10.42
CA VAL A 100 -1.70 -3.00 -9.18
C VAL A 100 -2.21 -1.64 -8.71
N LEU A 101 -1.33 -0.64 -8.63
CA LEU A 101 -1.69 0.71 -8.19
C LEU A 101 -2.70 1.42 -9.10
N THR A 102 -2.82 1.04 -10.37
CA THR A 102 -3.65 1.74 -11.35
C THR A 102 -4.90 0.96 -11.77
N HIS A 103 -5.28 -0.08 -11.02
CA HIS A 103 -6.40 -0.99 -11.33
C HIS A 103 -6.25 -1.77 -12.65
N ASN A 104 -5.01 -2.00 -13.11
CA ASN A 104 -4.70 -2.74 -14.34
C ASN A 104 -4.09 -4.13 -14.07
N ALA A 105 -4.12 -4.60 -12.82
CA ALA A 105 -3.70 -5.95 -12.46
C ALA A 105 -4.56 -7.03 -13.15
N THR A 106 -3.96 -8.18 -13.42
CA THR A 106 -4.63 -9.32 -14.08
C THR A 106 -5.65 -10.00 -13.17
N GLU A 107 -5.42 -9.98 -11.86
CA GLU A 107 -6.38 -10.41 -10.84
C GLU A 107 -6.87 -9.23 -10.00
N LYS A 108 -7.95 -9.46 -9.23
CA LYS A 108 -8.43 -8.49 -8.25
C LYS A 108 -7.48 -8.46 -7.05
N THR A 109 -6.40 -7.70 -7.19
CA THR A 109 -5.46 -7.38 -6.10
C THR A 109 -5.37 -5.88 -5.88
N ALA A 110 -4.97 -5.50 -4.68
CA ALA A 110 -4.82 -4.12 -4.25
C ALA A 110 -3.51 -3.99 -3.47
N PHE A 111 -2.82 -2.87 -3.68
CA PHE A 111 -1.72 -2.41 -2.86
C PHE A 111 -2.20 -1.31 -1.93
N GLY A 112 -1.64 -1.21 -0.74
CA GLY A 112 -1.98 -0.16 0.21
C GLY A 112 -1.24 -0.33 1.53
N PHE A 113 -1.88 0.11 2.60
CA PHE A 113 -1.31 0.07 3.95
C PHE A 113 -2.15 -0.82 4.86
N ARG A 114 -1.51 -1.70 5.63
CA ARG A 114 -2.17 -2.47 6.68
C ARG A 114 -1.68 -2.07 8.06
N LEU A 115 -2.57 -2.15 9.05
CA LEU A 115 -2.18 -2.11 10.46
C LEU A 115 -1.49 -3.42 10.84
N ALA A 116 -0.28 -3.30 11.37
CA ALA A 116 0.50 -4.38 11.94
C ALA A 116 0.73 -4.13 13.44
N LEU A 117 0.81 -5.21 14.20
CA LEU A 117 0.82 -5.18 15.67
C LEU A 117 1.97 -6.02 16.22
N ASP A 118 2.62 -5.53 17.26
CA ASP A 118 3.59 -6.33 18.01
C ASP A 118 2.86 -7.40 18.83
N ASN A 119 2.97 -8.65 18.38
CA ASN A 119 2.38 -9.82 19.03
C ASN A 119 2.87 -10.00 20.49
N SER A 120 4.07 -9.54 20.84
CA SER A 120 4.60 -9.64 22.21
C SER A 120 3.81 -8.76 23.18
N ILE A 121 3.35 -7.59 22.70
CA ILE A 121 2.58 -6.62 23.49
C ILE A 121 1.11 -7.03 23.55
N TYR A 122 0.48 -7.28 22.40
CA TYR A 122 -0.96 -7.51 22.33
C TYR A 122 -1.39 -8.98 22.43
N GLY A 123 -0.43 -9.92 22.52
CA GLY A 123 -0.71 -11.37 22.50
C GLY A 123 -1.21 -11.90 21.15
N GLY A 124 -1.12 -11.06 20.12
CA GLY A 124 -1.39 -11.34 18.72
C GLY A 124 -2.87 -11.37 18.32
N VAL A 125 -3.07 -11.67 17.04
CA VAL A 125 -4.33 -11.66 16.29
C VAL A 125 -5.54 -12.29 17.01
N ARG A 126 -5.32 -13.35 17.81
CA ARG A 126 -6.41 -14.00 18.55
C ARG A 126 -7.08 -13.07 19.56
N ASN A 127 -6.33 -12.19 20.20
CA ASN A 127 -6.87 -11.25 21.18
C ASN A 127 -7.67 -10.13 20.51
N LEU A 128 -7.23 -9.64 19.35
CA LEU A 128 -7.99 -8.66 18.57
C LEU A 128 -9.34 -9.19 18.10
N LYS A 129 -9.39 -10.45 17.65
CA LYS A 129 -10.65 -11.06 17.23
C LYS A 129 -11.72 -11.05 18.33
N HIS A 130 -11.33 -11.10 19.60
CA HIS A 130 -12.26 -11.04 20.73
C HIS A 130 -12.71 -9.60 21.06
N TYR A 131 -11.90 -8.61 20.73
CA TYR A 131 -12.17 -7.19 21.02
C TYR A 131 -12.84 -6.43 19.86
N VAL A 132 -12.71 -6.92 18.63
CA VAL A 132 -13.55 -6.53 17.50
C VAL A 132 -14.93 -7.19 17.70
N ASN A 133 -15.79 -6.54 18.46
CA ASN A 133 -17.13 -6.99 18.84
C ASN A 133 -18.13 -5.81 18.77
N GLU A 134 -19.37 -5.99 19.21
CA GLU A 134 -20.39 -4.93 19.13
C GLU A 134 -19.99 -3.61 19.81
N LYS A 135 -19.13 -3.64 20.84
CA LYS A 135 -18.68 -2.42 21.54
C LYS A 135 -17.74 -1.56 20.71
N THR A 136 -16.96 -2.16 19.81
CA THR A 136 -16.04 -1.45 18.91
C THR A 136 -16.70 -1.09 17.57
N ARG A 137 -17.93 -1.57 17.31
CA ARG A 137 -18.67 -1.33 16.07
C ARG A 137 -18.73 0.15 15.63
N PRO A 138 -18.99 1.14 16.52
CA PRO A 138 -19.00 2.55 16.10
C PRO A 138 -17.63 3.03 15.60
N VAL A 139 -16.54 2.49 16.14
CA VAL A 139 -15.16 2.79 15.72
C VAL A 139 -14.87 2.13 14.37
N LEU A 140 -15.29 0.87 14.20
CA LEU A 140 -15.15 0.14 12.94
C LEU A 140 -15.92 0.82 11.80
N GLU A 141 -17.13 1.32 12.07
CA GLU A 141 -17.93 2.05 11.09
C GLU A 141 -17.25 3.37 10.66
N LYS A 142 -16.56 4.06 11.58
CA LYS A 142 -15.74 5.24 11.25
C LYS A 142 -14.54 4.87 10.39
N LEU A 143 -13.81 3.82 10.76
CA LEU A 143 -12.67 3.31 9.98
C LEU A 143 -13.11 2.92 8.56
N ALA A 144 -14.24 2.22 8.43
CA ALA A 144 -14.82 1.87 7.13
C ALA A 144 -15.19 3.10 6.31
N ALA A 145 -15.79 4.14 6.93
CA ALA A 145 -16.10 5.40 6.24
C ALA A 145 -14.85 6.16 5.76
N MET A 146 -13.69 5.93 6.39
CA MET A 146 -12.40 6.45 5.95
C MET A 146 -11.79 5.63 4.79
N GLY A 147 -12.30 4.43 4.53
CA GLY A 147 -11.83 3.52 3.49
C GLY A 147 -10.99 2.35 3.99
N PHE A 148 -10.94 2.10 5.30
CA PHE A 148 -10.33 0.88 5.81
C PHE A 148 -11.26 -0.32 5.61
N GLU A 149 -10.71 -1.38 5.05
CA GLU A 149 -11.27 -2.70 4.92
C GLU A 149 -10.88 -3.55 6.13
N ASP A 150 -11.85 -4.20 6.76
CA ASP A 150 -11.60 -5.22 7.77
C ASP A 150 -11.40 -6.57 7.07
N HIS A 151 -10.15 -7.03 7.00
CA HIS A 151 -9.78 -8.36 6.48
C HIS A 151 -9.89 -9.44 7.56
N GLY A 152 -10.57 -9.14 8.65
CA GLY A 152 -10.75 -9.97 9.82
C GLY A 152 -9.50 -10.04 10.67
N LYS A 153 -9.63 -10.65 11.86
CA LYS A 153 -8.48 -11.00 12.71
C LYS A 153 -7.63 -9.78 13.16
N GLY A 154 -8.19 -8.58 13.11
CA GLY A 154 -7.45 -7.35 13.44
C GLY A 154 -6.56 -6.83 12.30
N ASN A 155 -6.73 -7.37 11.07
CA ASN A 155 -6.08 -6.87 9.87
C ASN A 155 -6.95 -5.78 9.25
N PHE A 156 -6.60 -4.53 9.51
CA PHE A 156 -7.23 -3.38 8.86
C PHE A 156 -6.34 -2.92 7.72
N PHE A 157 -6.91 -2.79 6.53
CA PHE A 157 -6.20 -2.45 5.30
C PHE A 157 -6.85 -1.25 4.64
N ILE A 158 -6.08 -0.29 4.14
CA ILE A 158 -6.59 0.78 3.29
C ILE A 158 -5.90 0.70 1.92
N PRO A 159 -6.67 0.47 0.83
CA PRO A 159 -6.09 0.40 -0.50
C PRO A 159 -5.66 1.79 -0.99
N LEU A 160 -4.65 1.80 -1.86
CA LEU A 160 -4.16 2.97 -2.58
C LEU A 160 -4.30 2.74 -4.07
N TYR A 161 -4.94 3.69 -4.74
CA TYR A 161 -5.09 3.69 -6.19
C TYR A 161 -4.69 5.03 -6.78
N LEU A 162 -3.99 4.97 -7.90
CA LEU A 162 -3.56 6.12 -8.69
C LEU A 162 -4.27 6.10 -10.05
N ASP A 163 -4.42 7.28 -10.63
CA ASP A 163 -4.96 7.41 -11.98
C ASP A 163 -3.88 7.11 -13.02
N GLY A 164 -4.08 6.06 -13.83
CA GLY A 164 -3.13 5.67 -14.88
C GLY A 164 -2.98 6.73 -15.98
N GLY A 165 -4.02 7.53 -16.23
CA GLY A 165 -3.98 8.66 -17.16
C GLY A 165 -3.02 9.75 -16.66
N GLN A 166 -3.19 10.19 -15.41
CA GLN A 166 -2.29 11.16 -14.77
C GLN A 166 -0.85 10.67 -14.69
N LEU A 167 -0.64 9.36 -14.50
CA LEU A 167 0.71 8.77 -14.52
C LEU A 167 1.36 8.94 -15.89
N SER A 168 0.61 8.64 -16.96
CA SER A 168 1.09 8.80 -18.33
C SER A 168 1.35 10.25 -18.71
N GLU A 169 0.46 11.17 -18.32
CA GLU A 169 0.57 12.60 -18.59
C GLU A 169 1.78 13.20 -17.85
N CYS A 170 1.94 12.87 -16.56
CA CYS A 170 3.09 13.30 -15.76
C CYS A 170 4.41 12.83 -16.38
N TRP A 171 4.48 11.58 -16.84
CA TRP A 171 5.68 11.09 -17.51
C TRP A 171 5.95 11.82 -18.83
N LEU A 172 4.91 12.03 -19.65
CA LEU A 172 5.04 12.72 -20.93
C LEU A 172 5.51 14.17 -20.77
N GLU A 173 5.00 14.87 -19.76
CA GLU A 173 5.33 16.27 -19.51
C GLU A 173 6.72 16.45 -18.87
N TYR A 174 7.05 15.62 -17.87
CA TYR A 174 8.23 15.85 -17.03
C TYR A 174 9.38 14.86 -17.25
N GLY A 175 9.13 13.70 -17.86
CA GLY A 175 10.08 12.58 -17.94
C GLY A 175 10.49 12.02 -16.58
N LYS A 176 9.70 12.30 -15.54
CA LYS A 176 9.88 11.91 -14.14
C LYS A 176 8.56 12.09 -13.39
N PHE A 177 8.53 11.70 -12.12
CA PHE A 177 7.40 11.90 -11.22
C PHE A 177 7.78 12.87 -10.10
N PRO A 178 7.47 14.18 -10.21
CA PRO A 178 7.72 15.11 -9.11
C PRO A 178 6.87 14.75 -7.89
N PRO A 179 7.41 14.64 -6.67
CA PRO A 179 6.64 14.28 -5.46
C PRO A 179 5.48 15.24 -5.16
N GLU A 180 5.64 16.51 -5.52
CA GLU A 180 4.61 17.54 -5.32
C GLU A 180 3.49 17.50 -6.36
N HIS A 181 3.62 16.68 -7.42
CA HIS A 181 2.62 16.56 -8.48
C HIS A 181 1.31 15.97 -7.93
N THR A 182 0.19 16.36 -8.53
CA THR A 182 -1.16 15.93 -8.10
C THR A 182 -1.41 14.43 -8.30
N LEU A 183 -0.60 13.77 -9.12
CA LEU A 183 -0.58 12.30 -9.25
C LEU A 183 -0.44 11.61 -7.88
N PHE A 184 0.28 12.21 -6.93
CA PHE A 184 0.48 11.66 -5.59
C PHE A 184 -0.58 12.10 -4.58
N ASP A 185 -1.60 12.88 -4.97
CA ASP A 185 -2.65 13.31 -4.06
C ASP A 185 -3.40 12.13 -3.41
N PRO A 186 -3.74 11.03 -4.13
CA PRO A 186 -4.33 9.85 -3.49
C PRO A 186 -3.43 9.24 -2.41
N LEU A 187 -2.11 9.21 -2.61
CA LEU A 187 -1.15 8.76 -1.60
C LEU A 187 -1.16 9.69 -0.39
N LYS A 188 -1.13 11.02 -0.61
CA LYS A 188 -1.20 12.02 0.47
C LYS A 188 -2.50 11.89 1.27
N GLU A 189 -3.62 11.64 0.60
CA GLU A 189 -4.92 11.40 1.23
C GLU A 189 -4.93 10.13 2.09
N VAL A 190 -4.40 9.02 1.58
CA VAL A 190 -4.27 7.77 2.36
C VAL A 190 -3.40 7.99 3.59
N LEU A 191 -2.24 8.64 3.44
CA LEU A 191 -1.35 8.95 4.56
C LEU A 191 -2.02 9.87 5.60
N ALA A 192 -2.82 10.85 5.17
CA ALA A 192 -3.62 11.69 6.07
C ALA A 192 -4.67 10.86 6.83
N LYS A 193 -5.36 9.93 6.15
CA LYS A 193 -6.31 9.01 6.78
C LYS A 193 -5.66 8.07 7.79
N LEU A 194 -4.44 7.59 7.52
CA LEU A 194 -3.68 6.81 8.50
C LEU A 194 -3.49 7.60 9.81
N LYS A 195 -3.17 8.89 9.69
CA LYS A 195 -3.01 9.78 10.84
C LYS A 195 -4.30 10.00 11.61
N GLU A 196 -5.40 10.25 10.91
CA GLU A 196 -6.72 10.41 11.52
C GLU A 196 -7.21 9.12 12.20
N ALA A 197 -6.78 7.96 11.71
CA ALA A 197 -7.17 6.67 12.24
C ALA A 197 -6.39 6.26 13.51
N VAL A 198 -5.25 6.89 13.81
CA VAL A 198 -4.44 6.61 15.01
C VAL A 198 -5.27 6.56 16.30
N PRO A 199 -6.04 7.61 16.67
CA PRO A 199 -6.84 7.58 17.90
C PRO A 199 -7.93 6.49 17.87
N LEU A 200 -8.50 6.18 16.70
CA LEU A 200 -9.50 5.12 16.55
C LEU A 200 -8.88 3.74 16.79
N PHE A 201 -7.66 3.52 16.31
CA PHE A 201 -6.92 2.29 16.61
C PHE A 201 -6.50 2.23 18.07
N ASP A 202 -6.08 3.33 18.70
CA ASP A 202 -5.81 3.35 20.14
C ASP A 202 -7.07 2.95 20.95
N GLU A 203 -8.28 3.40 20.57
CA GLU A 203 -9.53 2.96 21.22
C GLU A 203 -9.75 1.43 21.13
N ILE A 204 -9.37 0.80 20.02
CA ILE A 204 -9.46 -0.66 19.82
C ILE A 204 -8.35 -1.38 20.60
N LEU A 205 -7.15 -0.81 20.67
CA LEU A 205 -5.94 -1.46 21.15
C LEU A 205 -5.67 -1.28 22.66
N VAL A 206 -6.06 -0.17 23.27
CA VAL A 206 -5.85 0.09 24.71
C VAL A 206 -6.34 -1.06 25.60
N PRO A 207 -7.54 -1.64 25.38
CA PRO A 207 -8.04 -2.76 26.20
C PRO A 207 -7.24 -4.07 26.07
N LEU A 208 -6.35 -4.16 25.08
CA LEU A 208 -5.57 -5.36 24.75
C LEU A 208 -4.15 -5.33 25.33
N GLN A 209 -3.72 -4.19 25.89
CA GLN A 209 -2.40 -4.07 26.49
C GLN A 209 -2.33 -4.97 27.73
N LYS A 210 -1.30 -5.80 27.81
CA LYS A 210 -1.02 -6.58 29.02
C LYS A 210 -0.43 -5.65 30.08
N ASP A 211 -0.93 -5.74 31.31
CA ASP A 211 -0.31 -5.13 32.49
C ASP A 211 1.14 -5.60 32.68
#